data_AF-A0A1M6PZH9-F1
#
_entry.id   AF-A0A1M6PZH9-F1
#
_cell.length_a   1.000
_cell.length_b   1.000
_cell.length_c   1.000
_cell.angle_alpha   90.00
_cell.angle_beta   90.00
_cell.angle_gamma   90.00
#
_symmetry.space_group_name_H-M   'P 1'
#
loop_
_entity.id
_entity.type
_entity.pdbx_description
1 polymer ?
#
loop_
_entity_poly.entity_id
_entity_poly.type
_entity_poly.pdbx_seq_one_letter_code
_entity_poly.pdbx_strand_id
1 'polypeptide(L)'
;MILRDNINDSDIEQHAILQEAATRIVLRGLSESDAMSVAENLYADRREAERSGQVTTDEQGNVAFYHDASLNLEPLPESKRDLVNKIYRELCERKGFVVVN
;
A
#
# COMPACT_ATOMS: atom_id res chain seq x y z
N MET A 1 -22.70 -11.93 20.35
CA MET A 1 -21.26 -11.67 20.46
C MET A 1 -20.78 -11.33 19.06
N ILE A 2 -20.71 -10.04 18.71
CA ILE A 2 -20.32 -9.58 17.38
C ILE A 2 -18.87 -9.09 17.52
N LEU A 3 -17.92 -9.90 17.08
CA LEU A 3 -16.53 -9.52 16.82
C LEU A 3 -16.44 -9.07 15.37
N ARG A 4 -17.12 -7.99 15.02
CA ARG A 4 -16.98 -7.31 13.74
C ARG A 4 -16.94 -5.81 14.00
N ASP A 5 -16.12 -5.13 13.21
CA ASP A 5 -16.01 -3.68 13.12
C ASP A 5 -15.09 -3.00 14.15
N ASN A 6 -13.81 -3.38 14.12
CA ASN A 6 -12.73 -2.49 14.53
C ASN A 6 -11.48 -2.71 13.66
N ILE A 7 -11.66 -3.01 12.37
CA ILE A 7 -10.58 -2.70 11.41
C ILE A 7 -10.60 -1.18 11.33
N ASN A 8 -9.68 -0.55 12.03
CA ASN A 8 -9.58 0.90 12.08
C ASN A 8 -9.33 1.41 10.66
N ASP A 9 -9.83 2.59 10.27
CA ASP A 9 -9.57 3.13 8.91
C ASP A 9 -8.05 3.18 8.62
N SER A 10 -7.25 3.37 9.68
CA SER A 10 -5.79 3.30 9.64
C SER A 10 -5.25 1.90 9.30
N ASP A 11 -5.91 0.82 9.71
CA ASP A 11 -5.51 -0.55 9.36
C ASP A 11 -5.83 -0.84 7.89
N ILE A 12 -6.97 -0.36 7.38
CA ILE A 12 -7.34 -0.48 5.95
C ILE A 12 -6.32 0.26 5.08
N GLU A 13 -5.98 1.49 5.46
CA GLU A 13 -4.98 2.30 4.77
C GLU A 13 -3.60 1.62 4.82
N GLN A 14 -3.20 1.07 5.96
CA GLN A 14 -1.94 0.33 6.06
C GLN A 14 -1.94 -0.94 5.22
N HIS A 15 -3.02 -1.73 5.21
CA HIS A 15 -3.11 -2.90 4.34
C HIS A 15 -2.99 -2.54 2.86
N ALA A 16 -3.62 -1.45 2.41
CA ALA A 16 -3.49 -0.95 1.05
C ALA A 16 -2.03 -0.56 0.71
N ILE A 17 -1.35 0.12 1.64
CA ILE A 17 0.04 0.53 1.47
C ILE A 17 1.00 -0.66 1.44
N LEU A 18 0.78 -1.67 2.29
CA LEU A 18 1.60 -2.89 2.28
C LEU A 18 1.41 -3.69 0.98
N GLN A 19 0.18 -3.77 0.46
CA GLN A 19 -0.10 -4.43 -0.82
C GLN A 19 0.55 -3.69 -2.00
N GLU A 20 0.55 -2.36 -1.96
CA GLU A 20 1.20 -1.54 -2.97
C GLU A 20 2.73 -1.62 -2.87
N ALA A 21 3.28 -1.60 -1.67
CA ALA A 21 4.71 -1.84 -1.45
C ALA A 21 5.12 -3.19 -2.02
N ALA A 22 4.39 -4.27 -1.70
CA ALA A 22 4.58 -5.60 -2.28
C ALA A 22 4.60 -5.56 -3.82
N THR A 23 3.65 -4.85 -4.42
CA THR A 23 3.57 -4.65 -5.88
C THR A 23 4.84 -3.98 -6.43
N ARG A 24 5.28 -2.89 -5.81
CA ARG A 24 6.47 -2.13 -6.23
C ARG A 24 7.75 -2.94 -6.11
N ILE A 25 7.91 -3.73 -5.04
CA ILE A 25 9.07 -4.62 -4.85
C ILE A 25 9.15 -5.65 -5.97
N VAL A 26 8.03 -6.30 -6.28
CA VAL A 26 7.95 -7.33 -7.33
C VAL A 26 8.13 -6.75 -8.73
N LEU A 27 7.63 -5.54 -8.97
CA LEU A 27 7.81 -4.87 -10.26
C LEU A 27 9.26 -4.42 -10.44
N ARG A 28 9.89 -3.87 -9.40
CA ARG A 28 11.24 -3.26 -9.45
C ARG A 28 12.37 -4.22 -9.10
N GLY A 29 12.07 -5.45 -8.66
CA GLY A 29 13.06 -6.45 -8.28
C GLY A 29 13.84 -6.09 -7.01
N LEU A 30 13.20 -5.37 -6.08
CA LEU A 30 13.82 -4.94 -4.82
C LEU A 30 13.85 -6.10 -3.80
N SER A 31 14.68 -5.95 -2.77
CA SER A 31 14.76 -6.95 -1.71
C SER A 31 13.60 -6.80 -0.70
N GLU A 32 13.22 -7.89 -0.02
CA GLU A 32 12.23 -7.87 1.08
C GLU A 32 12.67 -6.99 2.27
N SER A 33 13.97 -6.76 2.44
CA SER A 33 14.49 -5.81 3.44
C SER A 33 14.10 -4.37 3.10
N ASP A 34 14.11 -4.01 1.82
CA ASP A 34 13.76 -2.66 1.33
C ASP A 34 12.24 -2.42 1.36
N ALA A 35 11.46 -3.50 1.40
CA ALA A 35 10.01 -3.49 1.32
C ALA A 35 9.31 -2.64 2.39
N MET A 36 9.78 -2.74 3.63
CA MET A 36 9.22 -2.02 4.76
C MET A 36 9.53 -0.53 4.66
N SER A 37 10.75 -0.19 4.26
CA SER A 37 11.14 1.19 3.98
C SER A 37 10.35 1.77 2.79
N VAL A 38 10.09 0.97 1.75
CA VAL A 38 9.23 1.37 0.63
C VAL A 38 7.81 1.66 1.11
N ALA A 39 7.23 0.83 1.96
CA ALA A 39 5.89 1.06 2.52
C ALA A 39 5.82 2.34 3.38
N GLU A 40 6.82 2.54 4.25
CA GLU A 40 6.88 3.70 5.15
C GLU A 40 7.10 5.00 4.38
N ASN A 41 8.02 5.01 3.40
CA ASN A 41 8.25 6.16 2.54
C ASN A 41 7.01 6.47 1.70
N LEU A 42 6.38 5.45 1.09
CA LEU A 42 5.18 5.63 0.28
C LEU A 42 4.05 6.29 1.10
N TYR A 43 3.85 5.87 2.34
CA TYR A 43 2.86 6.50 3.23
C TYR A 43 3.20 7.96 3.52
N ALA A 44 4.46 8.22 3.91
CA ALA A 44 4.92 9.57 4.25
C ALA A 44 4.80 10.52 3.05
N ASP A 45 5.25 10.09 1.87
CA ASP A 45 5.25 10.89 0.65
C ASP A 45 3.82 11.20 0.19
N ARG A 46 2.89 10.25 0.29
CA ARG A 46 1.47 10.48 -0.02
C ARG A 46 0.81 11.47 0.93
N ARG A 47 1.06 11.32 2.23
CA ARG A 47 0.56 12.26 3.26
C ARG A 47 1.10 13.67 3.03
N GLU A 48 2.36 13.79 2.61
CA GLU A 48 2.94 15.08 2.24
C GLU A 48 2.31 15.66 0.96
N ALA A 49 2.11 14.84 -0.07
CA ALA A 49 1.47 15.25 -1.32
C ALA A 49 0.03 15.74 -1.08
N GLU A 50 -0.75 15.04 -0.26
CA GLU A 50 -2.09 15.46 0.15
C GLU A 50 -2.06 16.78 0.91
N ARG A 51 -1.16 16.93 1.89
CA ARG A 51 -1.02 18.16 2.67
C ARG A 51 -0.62 19.37 1.82
N SER A 52 0.20 19.14 0.79
CA SER A 52 0.71 20.18 -0.11
C SER A 52 -0.19 20.46 -1.32
N GLY A 53 -1.32 19.75 -1.45
CA GLY A 53 -2.24 19.89 -2.59
C GLY A 53 -1.66 19.37 -3.90
N GLN A 54 -0.67 18.47 -3.85
CA GLN A 54 -0.08 17.80 -5.01
C GLN A 54 -0.89 16.56 -5.43
N VAL A 55 -2.21 16.68 -5.37
CA VAL A 55 -3.17 15.62 -5.67
C VAL A 55 -4.33 16.18 -6.48
N THR A 56 -4.90 15.34 -7.33
CA THR A 56 -6.20 15.55 -7.96
C THR A 56 -7.21 14.68 -7.24
N THR A 57 -8.30 15.28 -6.77
CA THR A 57 -9.40 14.55 -6.12
C THR A 57 -10.54 14.25 -7.09
N ASP A 58 -11.28 13.18 -6.84
CA ASP A 58 -12.53 12.87 -7.54
C ASP A 58 -13.69 13.76 -7.06
N GLU A 59 -14.89 13.54 -7.61
CA GLU A 59 -16.12 14.27 -7.24
C GLU A 59 -16.58 14.01 -5.79
N GLN A 60 -16.05 12.96 -5.15
CA GLN A 60 -16.36 12.60 -3.76
C GLN A 60 -15.31 13.14 -2.78
N GLY A 61 -14.25 13.79 -3.28
CA GLY A 61 -13.17 14.33 -2.47
C GLY A 61 -12.08 13.30 -2.13
N ASN A 62 -12.10 12.10 -2.72
CA ASN A 62 -11.04 11.11 -2.56
C ASN A 62 -9.87 11.43 -3.49
N VAL A 63 -8.65 11.04 -3.13
CA VAL A 63 -7.50 11.17 -4.01
C VAL A 63 -7.66 10.24 -5.22
N ALA A 64 -7.83 10.83 -6.40
CA ALA A 64 -7.90 10.10 -7.66
C ALA A 64 -6.50 9.88 -8.26
N PHE A 65 -5.61 10.87 -8.09
CA PHE A 65 -4.28 10.85 -8.70
C PHE A 65 -3.29 11.74 -7.92
N TYR A 66 -2.04 11.29 -7.75
CA TYR A 66 -0.95 12.09 -7.22
C TYR A 66 -0.14 12.71 -8.35
N HIS A 67 0.22 14.00 -8.28
CA HIS A 67 0.99 14.65 -9.36
C HIS A 67 2.37 14.02 -9.57
N ASP A 68 2.99 13.50 -8.51
CA ASP A 68 4.16 12.65 -8.64
C ASP A 68 3.74 11.27 -9.15
N ALA A 69 4.12 10.96 -10.39
CA ALA A 69 3.83 9.68 -11.03
C ALA A 69 4.32 8.48 -10.20
N SER A 70 5.42 8.65 -9.46
CA SER A 70 5.98 7.60 -8.61
C SER A 70 5.07 7.24 -7.44
N LEU A 71 4.11 8.08 -7.05
CA LEU A 71 3.16 7.81 -5.96
C LEU A 71 1.89 7.12 -6.44
N ASN A 72 1.70 6.94 -7.73
CA ASN A 72 0.53 6.25 -8.28
C ASN A 72 0.79 4.74 -8.41
N LEU A 73 -0.26 3.95 -8.26
CA LEU A 73 -0.17 2.49 -8.35
C LEU A 73 0.16 2.06 -9.78
N GLU A 74 1.24 1.29 -9.92
CA GLU A 74 1.61 0.68 -11.20
C GLU A 74 0.73 -0.56 -11.48
N PRO A 75 0.28 -0.78 -12.72
CA PRO A 75 -0.51 -1.95 -13.07
C PRO A 75 0.32 -3.23 -12.86
N LEU A 76 -0.24 -4.17 -12.11
CA LEU A 76 0.39 -5.46 -11.80
C LEU A 76 0.12 -6.49 -12.91
N PRO A 77 1.15 -7.06 -13.57
CA PRO A 77 0.98 -8.19 -14.47
C PRO A 77 0.42 -9.41 -13.75
N GLU A 78 -0.48 -10.14 -14.40
CA GLU A 78 -1.13 -11.32 -13.80
C GLU A 78 -0.12 -12.40 -13.37
N SER A 79 0.96 -12.57 -14.14
CA SER A 79 2.07 -13.50 -13.82
C SER A 79 2.83 -13.17 -12.53
N LYS A 80 2.70 -11.95 -12.01
CA LYS A 80 3.35 -11.48 -10.78
C LYS A 80 2.42 -11.47 -9.57
N ARG A 81 1.12 -11.76 -9.75
CA ARG A 81 0.09 -11.68 -8.71
C ARG A 81 0.39 -12.58 -7.51
N ASP A 82 0.77 -13.83 -7.75
CA ASP A 82 1.09 -14.77 -6.66
C ASP A 82 2.31 -14.34 -5.85
N LEU A 83 3.32 -13.79 -6.52
CA LEU A 83 4.52 -13.29 -5.86
C LEU A 83 4.22 -12.05 -5.01
N VAL A 84 3.39 -11.12 -5.52
CA VAL A 84 2.93 -9.97 -4.74
C VAL A 84 2.14 -10.41 -3.50
N ASN A 85 1.22 -11.36 -3.66
CA ASN A 85 0.44 -11.88 -2.54
C ASN A 85 1.31 -12.54 -1.47
N LYS A 86 2.38 -13.24 -1.89
CA LYS A 86 3.35 -13.82 -0.97
C LYS A 86 4.08 -12.71 -0.17
N ILE A 87 4.67 -11.73 -0.85
CA ILE A 87 5.40 -10.63 -0.18
C ILE A 87 4.48 -9.80 0.71
N TYR A 88 3.26 -9.54 0.27
CA TYR A 88 2.27 -8.83 1.07
C TYR A 88 1.99 -9.53 2.41
N ARG A 89 1.83 -10.86 2.40
CA ARG A 89 1.62 -11.65 3.63
C ARG A 89 2.81 -11.52 4.57
N GLU A 90 4.03 -11.64 4.05
CA GLU A 90 5.25 -11.48 4.83
C GLU A 90 5.35 -10.07 5.44
N LEU A 91 4.95 -9.02 4.71
CA LEU A 91 4.92 -7.65 5.21
C LEU A 91 3.86 -7.46 6.31
N CYS A 92 2.68 -8.05 6.13
CA CYS A 92 1.63 -8.03 7.15
C CYS A 92 2.09 -8.72 8.44
N GLU A 93 2.69 -9.91 8.33
CA GLU A 93 3.22 -10.66 9.49
C GLU A 93 4.29 -9.84 10.22
N ARG A 94 5.20 -9.17 9.49
CA ARG A 94 6.23 -8.30 10.08
C ARG A 94 5.67 -7.06 10.79
N LYS A 95 4.53 -6.52 10.32
CA LYS A 95 3.81 -5.42 11.00
C LYS A 95 2.90 -5.90 12.13
N GLY A 96 2.75 -7.22 12.32
CA GLY A 96 1.90 -7.80 13.37
C GLY A 96 0.43 -7.98 12.96
N PHE A 97 0.11 -7.83 11.67
CA PHE A 97 -1.23 -8.09 11.15
C PHE A 97 -1.45 -9.60 10.96
N VAL A 98 -2.63 -10.07 11.36
CA VAL A 98 -3.04 -11.47 11.17
C VAL A 98 -3.72 -11.59 9.80
N VAL A 99 -3.02 -12.18 8.82
CA VAL A 99 -3.63 -12.51 7.52
C VAL A 99 -4.28 -13.88 7.62
N VAL A 100 -5.61 -13.94 7.68
CA VAL A 100 -6.35 -15.21 7.73
C VAL A 100 -6.47 -15.76 6.31
N ASN A 101 -6.11 -17.04 6.13
CA ASN A 101 -6.17 -17.78 4.87
C ASN A 101 -7.58 -17.88 4.28
#